data_AF-J0KKS5-F1
#
_entry.id   AF-J0KKS5-F1
#
_cell.length_a   1.000
_cell.length_b   1.000
_cell.length_c   1.000
_cell.angle_alpha   90.00
_cell.angle_beta   90.00
_cell.angle_gamma   90.00
#
_symmetry.space_group_name_H-M   'P 1'
#
loop_
_entity.id
_entity.type
_entity.pdbx_description
1 polymer ?
#
loop_
_entity_poly.entity_id
_entity_poly.type
_entity_poly.pdbx_seq_one_letter_code
_entity_poly.pdbx_strand_id
1 'polypeptide(L)'
;MDTIKNIPLRTFVLLYKSSPKYVVLASVIVLLIGILPSINILVTIRLIDVVANILQNHTHFEYKLLLSTLLLWGALLFFTHVFLGILSSLQTIIAEQFSTNIITRLAIKLTKVKNLNFFENKDHTIKLNAIHNGLYIRPLNYVSNLFFNLQRIIGLISLFGILFSISIYLPFIMIFATVPCMFITNHIAKNIALP
;
A
#
# COMPACT_ATOMS: atom_id res chain seq x y z
N MET A 1 22.41 -12.96 -17.31
CA MET A 1 21.25 -13.47 -16.53
C MET A 1 20.79 -12.35 -15.58
N ASP A 2 20.56 -11.13 -16.12
CA ASP A 2 20.63 -9.87 -15.35
C ASP A 2 19.42 -8.94 -15.55
N THR A 3 18.41 -9.37 -16.31
CA THR A 3 17.27 -8.53 -16.71
C THR A 3 16.07 -8.61 -15.75
N ILE A 4 16.06 -9.56 -14.81
CA ILE A 4 14.92 -9.81 -13.91
C ILE A 4 14.88 -8.83 -12.73
N LYS A 5 16.05 -8.29 -12.32
CA LYS A 5 16.18 -7.52 -11.07
C LYS A 5 15.54 -6.12 -11.10
N ASN A 6 15.23 -5.57 -12.27
CA ASN A 6 14.78 -4.17 -12.44
C ASN A 6 13.36 -4.01 -13.03
N ILE A 7 12.61 -5.11 -13.17
CA ILE A 7 11.25 -5.11 -13.74
C ILE A 7 10.26 -4.17 -13.00
N PRO A 8 10.20 -4.12 -11.65
CA PRO A 8 9.22 -3.27 -10.97
C PRO A 8 9.53 -1.77 -11.15
N LEU A 9 10.81 -1.38 -11.08
CA LEU A 9 11.28 -0.01 -11.27
C LEU A 9 11.04 0.50 -12.70
N ARG A 10 11.32 -0.31 -13.72
CA ARG A 10 11.12 0.08 -15.12
C ARG A 10 9.63 0.25 -15.46
N THR A 11 8.77 -0.54 -14.83
CA THR A 11 7.31 -0.46 -14.98
C THR A 11 6.73 0.73 -14.22
N PHE A 12 7.28 1.07 -13.05
CA PHE A 12 6.95 2.29 -12.30
C PHE A 12 7.33 3.57 -13.06
N VAL A 13 8.50 3.58 -13.72
CA VAL A 13 8.92 4.68 -14.60
C VAL A 13 7.96 4.84 -15.80
N LEU A 14 7.42 3.75 -16.36
CA LEU A 14 6.43 3.79 -17.44
C LEU A 14 5.04 4.28 -16.97
N LEU A 15 4.64 3.94 -15.74
CA LEU A 15 3.44 4.49 -15.07
C LEU A 15 3.59 5.99 -14.82
N TYR A 16 4.73 6.41 -14.26
CA TYR A 16 5.06 7.82 -14.03
C TYR A 16 5.03 8.65 -15.32
N LYS A 17 5.53 8.08 -16.43
CA LYS A 17 5.51 8.74 -17.74
C LYS A 17 4.11 8.85 -18.36
N SER A 18 3.16 8.02 -17.92
CA SER A 18 1.79 8.00 -18.45
C SER A 18 0.84 8.92 -17.68
N SER A 19 1.03 9.10 -16.38
CA SER A 19 0.18 9.98 -15.56
C SER A 19 0.95 10.62 -14.37
N PRO A 20 1.85 11.58 -14.65
CA PRO A 20 2.78 12.10 -13.64
C PRO A 20 2.07 12.84 -12.49
N LYS A 21 0.99 13.59 -12.78
CA LYS A 21 0.27 14.37 -11.76
C LYS A 21 -0.40 13.47 -10.72
N TYR A 22 -1.09 12.41 -11.15
CA TYR A 22 -1.81 11.51 -10.25
C TYR A 22 -0.87 10.58 -9.48
N VAL A 23 0.23 10.14 -10.09
CA VAL A 23 1.26 9.33 -9.41
C VAL A 23 1.96 10.15 -8.31
N VAL A 24 2.28 11.41 -8.56
CA VAL A 24 2.86 12.30 -7.53
C VAL A 24 1.88 12.51 -6.38
N LEU A 25 0.61 12.81 -6.69
CA LEU A 25 -0.41 13.05 -5.68
C LEU A 25 -0.69 11.78 -4.85
N ALA A 26 -0.78 10.62 -5.48
CA ALA A 26 -0.91 9.33 -4.80
C ALA A 26 0.32 9.00 -3.94
N SER A 27 1.53 9.31 -4.39
CA SER A 27 2.77 9.09 -3.61
C SER A 27 2.83 9.97 -2.37
N VAL A 28 2.40 11.24 -2.46
CA VAL A 28 2.32 12.15 -1.30
C VAL A 28 1.30 11.64 -0.30
N ILE A 29 0.12 11.21 -0.77
CA ILE A 29 -0.91 10.62 0.09
C ILE A 29 -0.41 9.33 0.74
N VAL A 30 0.32 8.47 0.03
CA VAL A 30 0.91 7.24 0.57
C VAL A 30 1.92 7.51 1.67
N LEU A 31 2.73 8.57 1.54
CA LEU A 31 3.64 9.00 2.62
C LEU A 31 2.86 9.41 3.87
N LEU A 32 1.80 10.23 3.71
CA LEU A 32 0.96 10.64 4.83
C LEU A 32 0.28 9.45 5.50
N ILE A 33 -0.35 8.57 4.73
CA ILE A 33 -1.04 7.40 5.25
C ILE A 33 -0.06 6.42 5.89
N GLY A 34 1.15 6.27 5.34
CA GLY A 34 2.18 5.41 5.91
C GLY A 34 2.56 5.81 7.34
N ILE A 35 2.55 7.10 7.67
CA ILE A 35 2.93 7.61 8.99
C ILE A 35 1.76 7.53 10.00
N LEU A 36 0.50 7.53 9.52
CA LEU A 36 -0.70 7.52 10.38
C LEU A 36 -0.74 6.41 11.43
N PRO A 37 -0.42 5.12 11.13
CA PRO A 37 -0.39 4.06 12.14
C PRO A 37 0.50 4.41 13.33
N SER A 38 1.63 5.06 13.08
CA SER A 38 2.60 5.44 14.09
C SER A 38 2.08 6.60 14.95
N ILE A 39 1.49 7.63 14.34
CA ILE A 39 0.85 8.73 15.08
C ILE A 39 -0.31 8.20 15.94
N ASN A 40 -1.09 7.25 15.41
CA ASN A 40 -2.21 6.65 16.14
C ASN A 40 -1.73 6.02 17.47
N ILE A 41 -0.61 5.30 17.45
CA ILE A 41 -0.01 4.73 18.67
C ILE A 41 0.34 5.82 19.70
N LEU A 42 0.95 6.93 19.27
CA LEU A 42 1.29 8.04 20.19
C LEU A 42 0.05 8.63 20.84
N VAL A 43 -1.03 8.81 20.07
CA VAL A 43 -2.30 9.32 20.58
C VAL A 43 -2.93 8.32 21.55
N THR A 44 -2.85 7.02 21.27
CA THR A 44 -3.32 5.96 22.17
C THR A 44 -2.53 5.93 23.48
N ILE A 45 -1.20 6.06 23.45
CA ILE A 45 -0.37 6.15 24.66
C ILE A 45 -0.83 7.35 25.50
N ARG A 46 -0.99 8.52 24.87
CA ARG A 46 -1.44 9.73 25.57
C ARG A 46 -2.85 9.58 26.15
N LEU A 47 -3.76 8.88 25.47
CA LEU A 47 -5.08 8.55 26.01
C LEU A 47 -4.97 7.67 27.26
N ILE A 48 -4.13 6.63 27.21
CA ILE A 48 -3.89 5.74 28.35
C ILE A 48 -3.33 6.53 29.54
N ASP A 49 -2.36 7.42 29.31
CA ASP A 49 -1.76 8.25 30.36
C ASP A 49 -2.79 9.19 31.01
N VAL A 50 -3.64 9.84 30.19
CA VAL A 50 -4.71 10.71 30.70
C VAL A 50 -5.71 9.91 31.53
N VAL A 51 -6.14 8.74 31.06
CA VAL A 51 -7.07 7.88 31.79
C VAL A 51 -6.44 7.34 33.08
N ALA A 52 -5.17 6.91 33.04
CA ALA A 52 -4.44 6.42 34.22
C ALA A 52 -4.28 7.52 35.27
N ASN A 53 -3.96 8.75 34.86
CA ASN A 53 -3.82 9.89 35.76
C ASN A 53 -5.16 10.23 36.45
N ILE A 54 -6.27 10.19 35.72
CA ILE A 54 -7.62 10.40 36.29
C ILE A 54 -7.97 9.34 37.34
N LEU A 55 -7.58 8.08 37.10
CA LEU A 55 -7.85 6.98 38.02
C LEU A 55 -6.98 7.05 39.29
N GLN A 56 -5.71 7.43 39.15
CA GLN A 56 -4.74 7.45 40.26
C GLN A 56 -4.85 8.72 41.11
N ASN A 57 -5.05 9.88 40.49
CA ASN A 57 -5.20 11.15 41.19
C ASN A 57 -6.70 11.46 41.33
N HIS A 58 -7.28 11.17 42.50
CA HIS A 58 -8.69 11.46 42.85
C HIS A 58 -9.01 12.98 42.93
N THR A 59 -8.25 13.85 42.27
CA THR A 59 -8.41 15.31 42.34
C THR A 59 -8.42 15.94 40.95
N HIS A 60 -9.42 16.79 40.72
CA HIS A 60 -9.74 17.56 39.53
C HIS A 60 -9.70 16.81 38.18
N PHE A 61 -10.87 16.25 37.84
CA PHE A 61 -11.16 15.68 36.52
C PHE A 61 -10.98 16.74 35.43
N GLU A 62 -9.83 16.76 34.75
CA GLU A 62 -9.59 17.63 33.60
C GLU A 62 -10.34 17.13 32.35
N TYR A 63 -11.67 17.25 32.38
CA TYR A 63 -12.56 16.83 31.29
C TYR A 63 -12.14 17.39 29.93
N LYS A 64 -11.59 18.62 29.93
CA LYS A 64 -11.07 19.28 28.73
C LYS A 64 -9.91 18.51 28.08
N LEU A 65 -8.99 17.98 28.88
CA LEU A 65 -7.82 17.25 28.38
C LEU A 65 -8.23 15.90 27.77
N LEU A 66 -9.12 15.18 28.46
CA LEU A 66 -9.68 13.92 27.98
C LEU A 66 -10.46 14.12 26.67
N LEU A 67 -11.39 15.08 26.66
CA LEU A 67 -12.22 15.38 25.49
C LEU A 67 -11.37 15.87 24.31
N SER A 68 -10.35 16.70 24.55
CA SER A 68 -9.42 17.14 23.50
C SER A 68 -8.63 15.97 22.92
N THR A 69 -8.15 15.04 23.75
CA THR A 69 -7.38 13.87 23.28
C THR A 69 -8.28 12.89 22.53
N LEU A 70 -9.53 12.68 22.98
CA LEU A 70 -10.54 11.88 22.29
C LEU A 70 -10.92 12.48 20.93
N LEU A 71 -11.15 13.79 20.86
CA LEU A 71 -11.43 14.48 19.59
C LEU A 71 -10.27 14.34 18.61
N LEU A 72 -9.03 14.47 19.10
CA LEU A 72 -7.84 14.29 18.28
C LEU A 72 -7.76 12.85 17.74
N TRP A 73 -8.03 11.85 18.58
CA TRP A 73 -8.06 10.45 18.17
C TRP A 73 -9.15 10.17 17.13
N GLY A 74 -10.37 10.66 17.37
CA GLY A 74 -11.49 10.53 16.43
C GLY A 74 -11.21 11.22 15.10
N ALA A 75 -10.64 12.42 15.11
CA ALA A 75 -10.23 13.13 13.91
C ALA A 75 -9.17 12.33 13.14
N LEU A 76 -8.19 11.76 13.83
CA LEU A 76 -7.13 10.97 13.20
C LEU A 76 -7.69 9.72 12.49
N LEU A 77 -8.63 9.00 13.13
CA LEU A 77 -9.33 7.88 12.51
C LEU A 77 -10.13 8.33 11.28
N PHE A 78 -10.88 9.41 11.39
CA PHE A 78 -11.66 9.97 10.28
C PHE A 78 -10.77 10.32 9.09
N PHE A 79 -9.69 11.07 9.31
CA PHE A 79 -8.75 11.43 8.24
C PHE A 79 -8.08 10.20 7.63
N THR A 80 -7.77 9.17 8.43
CA THR A 80 -7.20 7.92 7.93
C THR A 80 -8.14 7.27 6.91
N HIS A 81 -9.44 7.16 7.22
CA HIS A 81 -10.42 6.61 6.30
C HIS A 81 -10.60 7.46 5.04
N VAL A 82 -10.65 8.79 5.19
CA VAL A 82 -10.77 9.72 4.05
C VAL A 82 -9.57 9.59 3.11
N PHE A 83 -8.34 9.60 3.63
CA PHE A 83 -7.14 9.47 2.80
C PHE A 83 -7.04 8.10 2.12
N LEU A 84 -7.41 7.01 2.80
CA LEU A 84 -7.46 5.68 2.19
C LEU A 84 -8.47 5.63 1.04
N GLY A 85 -9.66 6.23 1.21
CA GLY A 85 -10.67 6.34 0.15
C GLY A 85 -10.17 7.14 -1.05
N ILE A 86 -9.57 8.32 -0.81
CA ILE A 86 -8.97 9.16 -1.86
C ILE A 86 -7.87 8.39 -2.60
N LEU A 87 -6.99 7.71 -1.87
CA LEU A 87 -5.92 6.91 -2.45
C LEU A 87 -6.47 5.80 -3.35
N SER A 88 -7.51 5.08 -2.90
CA SER A 88 -8.17 4.05 -3.69
C SER A 88 -8.71 4.61 -5.00
N SER A 89 -9.41 5.75 -4.95
CA SER A 89 -9.95 6.41 -6.14
C SER A 89 -8.85 6.85 -7.11
N LEU A 90 -7.74 7.40 -6.59
CA LEU A 90 -6.58 7.78 -7.42
C LEU A 90 -5.94 6.55 -8.07
N GLN A 91 -5.81 5.44 -7.35
CA GLN A 91 -5.28 4.19 -7.90
C GLN A 91 -6.17 3.67 -9.04
N THR A 92 -7.48 3.76 -8.90
CA THR A 92 -8.44 3.42 -9.97
C THR A 92 -8.24 4.28 -11.22
N ILE A 93 -8.17 5.61 -11.06
CA ILE A 93 -7.95 6.54 -12.18
C ILE A 93 -6.61 6.26 -12.89
N ILE A 94 -5.55 6.01 -12.13
CA ILE A 94 -4.23 5.66 -12.68
C ILE A 94 -4.29 4.35 -13.46
N ALA A 95 -4.98 3.34 -12.93
CA ALA A 95 -5.12 2.04 -13.56
C ALA A 95 -5.92 2.11 -14.87
N GLU A 96 -7.00 2.89 -14.90
CA GLU A 96 -7.80 3.14 -16.09
C GLU A 96 -6.97 3.83 -17.18
N GLN A 97 -6.29 4.94 -16.85
CA GLN A 97 -5.43 5.65 -17.79
C GLN A 97 -4.29 4.77 -18.33
N PHE A 98 -3.70 3.93 -17.47
CA PHE A 98 -2.69 2.97 -17.89
C PHE A 98 -3.25 1.91 -18.85
N SER A 99 -4.44 1.37 -18.57
CA SER A 99 -5.12 0.42 -19.43
C SER A 99 -5.43 1.02 -20.80
N THR A 100 -6.00 2.23 -20.85
CA THR A 100 -6.32 2.94 -22.10
C THR A 100 -5.07 3.22 -22.94
N ASN A 101 -3.95 3.62 -22.31
CA ASN A 101 -2.68 3.84 -23.02
C ASN A 101 -2.11 2.54 -23.61
N ILE A 102 -2.25 1.41 -22.93
CA ILE A 102 -1.83 0.12 -23.49
C ILE A 102 -2.73 -0.29 -24.66
N ILE A 103 -4.06 -0.18 -24.52
CA ILE A 103 -5.02 -0.55 -25.57
C ILE A 103 -4.81 0.31 -26.82
N THR A 104 -4.64 1.61 -26.68
CA THR A 104 -4.38 2.53 -27.81
C THR A 104 -3.05 2.22 -28.50
N ARG A 105 -1.97 1.99 -27.74
CA ARG A 105 -0.68 1.58 -28.33
C ARG A 105 -0.75 0.22 -29.02
N LEU A 106 -1.49 -0.73 -28.44
CA LEU A 106 -1.73 -2.03 -29.03
C LEU A 106 -2.47 -1.86 -30.36
N ALA A 107 -3.55 -1.09 -30.39
CA ALA A 107 -4.33 -0.80 -31.60
C ALA A 107 -3.47 -0.14 -32.69
N ILE A 108 -2.68 0.88 -32.36
CA ILE A 108 -1.76 1.54 -33.30
C ILE A 108 -0.68 0.59 -33.82
N LYS A 109 -0.22 -0.36 -32.99
CA LYS A 109 0.79 -1.33 -33.41
C LYS A 109 0.18 -2.41 -34.31
N LEU A 110 -1.06 -2.82 -34.05
CA LEU A 110 -1.81 -3.76 -34.86
C LEU A 110 -2.17 -3.19 -36.23
N THR A 111 -2.51 -1.90 -36.33
CA THR A 111 -2.76 -1.23 -37.62
C THR A 111 -1.51 -1.09 -38.50
N LYS A 112 -0.30 -1.18 -37.91
CA LYS A 112 0.98 -1.19 -38.63
C LYS A 112 1.44 -2.59 -39.05
N VAL A 113 0.77 -3.66 -38.60
CA VAL A 113 1.09 -5.02 -39.04
C VAL A 113 0.52 -5.21 -40.44
N LYS A 114 1.39 -5.10 -41.45
CA LYS A 114 1.03 -5.22 -42.88
C LYS A 114 0.67 -6.65 -43.31
N ASN A 115 0.90 -7.67 -42.48
CA ASN A 115 0.76 -9.09 -42.83
C ASN A 115 -0.46 -9.71 -42.13
N LEU A 116 -1.47 -10.11 -42.91
CA LEU A 116 -2.68 -10.81 -42.45
C LEU A 116 -2.39 -12.18 -41.80
N ASN A 117 -1.25 -12.82 -42.13
CA ASN A 117 -0.78 -14.05 -41.47
C ASN A 117 -0.64 -13.93 -39.94
N PHE A 118 -0.53 -12.70 -39.41
CA PHE A 118 -0.49 -12.47 -37.97
C PHE A 118 -1.85 -12.72 -37.29
N PHE A 119 -2.96 -12.48 -37.99
CA PHE A 119 -4.33 -12.69 -37.48
C PHE A 119 -4.86 -14.09 -37.77
N GLU A 120 -4.31 -14.78 -38.78
CA GLU A 120 -4.67 -16.17 -39.10
C GLU A 120 -4.05 -17.20 -38.15
N ASN A 121 -2.98 -16.82 -37.44
CA ASN A 121 -2.32 -17.70 -36.49
C ASN A 121 -3.06 -17.73 -35.14
N LYS A 122 -3.69 -18.86 -34.83
CA LYS A 122 -4.53 -19.08 -33.63
C LYS A 122 -3.84 -18.68 -32.33
N ASP A 123 -2.53 -18.92 -32.21
CA ASP A 123 -1.74 -18.56 -31.02
C ASP A 123 -1.57 -17.04 -30.82
N HIS A 124 -1.54 -16.25 -31.90
CA HIS A 124 -1.43 -14.80 -31.81
C HIS A 124 -2.76 -14.16 -31.42
N THR A 125 -3.88 -14.70 -31.91
CA THR A 125 -5.24 -14.26 -31.55
C THR A 125 -5.58 -14.61 -30.10
N ILE A 126 -5.17 -15.79 -29.61
CA ILE A 126 -5.30 -16.17 -28.20
C ILE A 126 -4.47 -15.26 -27.29
N LYS A 127 -3.23 -14.95 -27.66
CA LYS A 127 -2.39 -14.00 -26.90
C LYS A 127 -2.99 -12.60 -26.88
N LEU A 128 -3.58 -12.15 -27.99
CA LEU A 128 -4.29 -10.87 -28.08
C LEU A 128 -5.50 -10.80 -27.15
N ASN A 129 -6.36 -11.82 -27.16
CA ASN A 129 -7.50 -11.90 -26.25
C ASN A 129 -7.06 -12.02 -24.78
N ALA A 130 -5.99 -12.77 -24.50
CA ALA A 130 -5.44 -12.88 -23.15
C ALA A 130 -4.87 -11.55 -22.64
N ILE A 131 -4.25 -10.75 -23.52
CA ILE A 131 -3.79 -9.40 -23.19
C ILE A 131 -5.00 -8.49 -22.98
N HIS A 132 -5.97 -8.46 -23.90
CA HIS A 132 -7.16 -7.63 -23.77
C HIS A 132 -7.94 -7.90 -22.48
N ASN A 133 -8.22 -9.17 -22.17
CA ASN A 133 -8.92 -9.56 -20.94
C ASN A 133 -8.07 -9.33 -19.69
N GLY A 134 -6.75 -9.51 -19.79
CA GLY A 134 -5.81 -9.23 -18.71
C GLY A 134 -5.66 -7.74 -18.38
N LEU A 135 -5.87 -6.85 -19.36
CA LEU A 135 -5.74 -5.40 -19.20
C LEU A 135 -6.87 -4.76 -18.40
N TYR A 136 -7.97 -5.48 -18.13
CA TYR A 136 -9.04 -4.98 -17.27
C TYR A 136 -8.69 -5.11 -15.77
N ILE A 137 -8.01 -6.20 -15.38
CA ILE A 137 -7.83 -6.56 -13.96
C ILE A 137 -6.38 -6.35 -13.49
N ARG A 138 -5.40 -6.63 -14.36
CA ARG A 138 -3.97 -6.61 -13.98
C ARG A 138 -3.42 -5.21 -13.69
N PRO A 139 -3.81 -4.15 -14.43
CA PRO A 139 -3.36 -2.80 -14.12
C PRO A 139 -3.73 -2.32 -12.73
N LEU A 140 -4.98 -2.51 -12.32
CA LEU A 140 -5.46 -2.05 -11.02
C LEU A 140 -4.77 -2.77 -9.88
N ASN A 141 -4.68 -4.10 -9.95
CA ASN A 141 -3.95 -4.88 -8.94
C ASN A 141 -2.47 -4.49 -8.88
N TYR A 142 -1.85 -4.20 -10.02
CA TYR A 142 -0.45 -3.78 -10.04
C TYR A 142 -0.27 -2.41 -9.36
N VAL A 143 -1.08 -1.42 -9.75
CA VAL A 143 -1.04 -0.07 -9.17
C VAL A 143 -1.32 -0.12 -7.67
N SER A 144 -2.38 -0.83 -7.27
CA SER A 144 -2.79 -0.94 -5.88
C SER A 144 -1.75 -1.65 -5.03
N ASN A 145 -1.25 -2.82 -5.46
CA ASN A 145 -0.20 -3.54 -4.73
C ASN A 145 1.08 -2.73 -4.60
N LEU A 146 1.44 -1.94 -5.61
CA LEU A 146 2.64 -1.12 -5.54
C LEU A 146 2.51 -0.03 -4.48
N PHE A 147 1.43 0.74 -4.50
CA PHE A 147 1.19 1.79 -3.52
C PHE A 147 0.96 1.23 -2.11
N PHE A 148 0.30 0.09 -2.00
CA PHE A 148 0.09 -0.60 -0.73
C PHE A 148 1.42 -1.12 -0.13
N ASN A 149 2.31 -1.68 -0.95
CA ASN A 149 3.63 -2.09 -0.49
C ASN A 149 4.49 -0.90 -0.06
N LEU A 150 4.44 0.22 -0.80
CA LEU A 150 5.11 1.46 -0.40
C LEU A 150 4.58 1.95 0.96
N GLN A 151 3.26 2.04 1.12
CA GLN A 151 2.61 2.41 2.37
C GLN A 151 3.07 1.52 3.53
N ARG A 152 3.14 0.20 3.33
CA ARG A 152 3.60 -0.76 4.35
C ARG A 152 5.06 -0.54 4.74
N ILE A 153 5.94 -0.30 3.77
CA ILE A 153 7.36 -0.03 4.05
C ILE A 153 7.49 1.26 4.88
N ILE A 154 6.81 2.32 4.46
CA ILE A 154 6.82 3.61 5.17
C ILE A 154 6.25 3.44 6.59
N GLY A 155 5.15 2.71 6.73
CA GLY A 155 4.54 2.42 8.03
C GLY A 155 5.42 1.58 8.93
N LEU A 156 6.13 0.59 8.40
CA LEU A 156 7.13 -0.16 9.15
C LEU A 156 8.24 0.76 9.66
N ILE A 157 8.86 1.56 8.77
CA ILE A 157 9.94 2.48 9.14
C ILE A 157 9.47 3.47 10.22
N SER A 158 8.28 4.04 10.03
CA SER A 158 7.68 5.00 10.96
C SER A 158 7.37 4.35 12.32
N LEU A 159 6.84 3.12 12.34
CA LEU A 159 6.62 2.36 13.57
C LEU A 159 7.92 2.06 14.30
N PHE A 160 8.93 1.56 13.59
CA PHE A 160 10.25 1.32 14.19
C PHE A 160 10.81 2.61 14.80
N GLY A 161 10.71 3.75 14.10
CA GLY A 161 11.13 5.05 14.63
C GLY A 161 10.48 5.41 15.96
N ILE A 162 9.17 5.22 16.09
CA ILE A 162 8.46 5.49 17.35
C ILE A 162 8.83 4.48 18.43
N LEU A 163 8.91 3.19 18.09
CA LEU A 163 9.31 2.15 19.05
C LEU A 163 10.68 2.45 19.64
N PHE A 164 11.66 2.81 18.81
CA PHE A 164 12.98 3.25 19.27
C PHE A 164 12.91 4.50 20.16
N SER A 165 11.99 5.42 19.89
CA SER A 165 11.78 6.61 20.71
C SER A 165 11.17 6.29 22.09
N ILE A 166 10.37 5.23 22.21
CA ILE A 166 9.75 4.82 23.48
C ILE A 166 10.72 3.97 24.29
N SER A 167 11.28 2.92 23.68
CA SER A 167 12.40 2.18 24.28
C SER A 167 13.24 1.48 23.22
N ILE A 168 14.56 1.52 23.41
CA ILE A 168 15.51 0.85 22.52
C ILE A 168 15.29 -0.66 22.44
N TYR A 169 14.75 -1.29 23.49
CA TYR A 169 14.57 -2.74 23.61
C TYR A 169 13.28 -3.26 22.95
N LEU A 170 12.21 -2.48 22.93
CA LEU A 170 10.91 -2.86 22.34
C LEU A 170 11.00 -3.47 20.93
N PRO A 171 11.66 -2.82 19.95
CA PRO A 171 11.72 -3.36 18.60
C PRO A 171 12.48 -4.69 18.53
N PHE A 172 13.52 -4.88 19.35
CA PHE A 172 14.24 -6.15 19.40
C PHE A 172 13.39 -7.26 19.97
N ILE A 173 12.68 -7.01 21.08
CA ILE A 173 11.79 -8.01 21.70
C ILE A 173 10.70 -8.42 20.70
N MET A 174 10.12 -7.47 19.96
CA MET A 174 9.12 -7.78 18.94
C MET A 174 9.66 -8.63 17.79
N ILE A 175 10.88 -8.36 17.32
CA ILE A 175 11.54 -9.17 16.28
C ILE A 175 11.78 -10.59 16.82
N PHE A 176 12.33 -10.71 18.03
CA PHE A 176 12.57 -12.00 18.66
C PHE A 176 11.29 -12.80 18.89
N ALA A 177 10.16 -12.17 19.17
CA ALA A 177 8.86 -12.84 19.28
C ALA A 177 8.28 -13.23 17.91
N THR A 178 8.48 -12.40 16.88
CA THR A 178 7.87 -12.60 15.56
C THR A 178 8.61 -13.65 14.72
N VAL A 179 9.94 -13.71 14.82
CA VAL A 179 10.76 -14.64 14.00
C VAL A 179 10.37 -16.11 14.23
N PRO A 180 10.26 -16.62 15.47
CA PRO A 180 9.82 -18.00 15.71
C PRO A 180 8.41 -18.26 15.17
N CYS A 181 7.50 -17.30 15.37
CA CYS A 181 6.13 -17.38 14.87
C CYS A 181 6.11 -17.55 13.33
N MET A 182 6.91 -16.75 12.62
CA MET A 182 7.04 -16.86 11.16
C MET A 182 7.58 -18.23 10.71
N PHE A 183 8.58 -18.79 11.41
CA PHE A 183 9.10 -20.12 11.09
C PHE A 183 8.04 -21.21 11.27
N ILE A 184 7.29 -21.16 12.37
CA ILE A 184 6.22 -22.12 12.65
C ILE A 184 5.12 -22.00 11.59
N THR A 185 4.62 -20.80 11.32
CA THR A 185 3.58 -20.58 10.32
C THR A 185 4.02 -21.04 8.92
N ASN A 186 5.26 -20.76 8.52
CA ASN A 186 5.78 -21.21 7.23
C ASN A 186 5.93 -22.74 7.16
N HIS A 187 6.34 -23.38 8.25
CA HIS A 187 6.40 -24.84 8.31
C HIS A 187 5.00 -25.46 8.14
N ILE A 188 4.01 -24.94 8.86
CA ILE A 188 2.61 -25.40 8.76
C ILE A 188 2.07 -25.18 7.34
N ALA A 189 2.30 -24.00 6.75
CA ALA A 189 1.84 -23.68 5.41
C ALA A 189 2.42 -24.63 4.34
N LYS A 190 3.71 -24.98 4.46
CA LYS A 190 4.34 -25.97 3.56
C LYS A 190 3.74 -27.36 3.70
N ASN A 191 3.41 -27.79 4.92
CA ASN A 191 2.80 -29.10 5.17
C ASN A 191 1.35 -29.19 4.66
N ILE A 192 0.65 -28.06 4.50
CA ILE A 192 -0.71 -28.02 3.93
C ILE A 192 -0.68 -27.89 2.39
N ALA A 193 0.34 -27.22 1.83
CA ALA A 193 0.44 -26.96 0.40
C ALA A 193 1.06 -28.12 -0.41
N LEU A 194 1.67 -29.10 0.24
CA LEU A 194 2.19 -30.32 -0.36
C LEU A 194 1.32 -31.50 0.10
N PRO A 195 0.27 -31.90 -0.66
CA PRO A 195 -0.30 -33.23 -0.53
C PRO A 195 0.71 -34.31 -0.99
#